data_AF-A0A1X7VH10-F1
#
_entry.id   AF-A0A1X7VH10-F1
#
_cell.length_a   1.000
_cell.length_b   1.000
_cell.length_c   1.000
_cell.angle_alpha   90.00
_cell.angle_beta   90.00
_cell.angle_gamma   90.00
#
_symmetry.space_group_name_H-M   'P 1'
#
loop_
_entity.id
_entity.type
_entity.pdbx_description
1 polymer ?
#
loop_
_entity_poly.entity_id
_entity_poly.type
_entity_poly.pdbx_seq_one_letter_code
_entity_poly.pdbx_strand_id
1 'polypeptide(L)'
;MVGQQFQVLSVDNLETENNILSIAPGERQKPLSIMCDATFELMSNPDKFPFGRGGFNTERIKSLSYRKYFNQRLLNIDGRFIFDLYYLFYVQYIVESKQILDDAKSFIWRQRPYDSGITAAQARDPRCLKEYVRKDKAYRFMKNVRGSPTYYQKTFYDLLAMVRQLGTPNWFFTVSAADLRWPDLIQVIARQYCKFYTDEQVKNLSFEERCYLVKQNPIAAARHFHYRLNCLFNDFLTSSANPFGVLQDYAVRVEFQLCGSPHAHCVLWIKDAPKFGVDPEEKEFEFIDKYISCKLPSEEECPLLEH
;
A
#
# COMPACT_ATOMS: atom_id res chain seq x y z
N MET A 1 27.07 31.37 -4.61
CA MET A 1 25.64 30.98 -4.58
C MET A 1 25.56 29.54 -5.02
N VAL A 2 25.43 28.61 -4.07
CA VAL A 2 25.40 27.17 -4.35
C VAL A 2 23.96 26.82 -4.74
N GLY A 3 23.75 26.51 -6.02
CA GLY A 3 22.45 26.10 -6.56
C GLY A 3 22.10 24.67 -6.11
N GLN A 4 20.83 24.46 -5.78
CA GLN A 4 20.30 23.11 -5.51
C GLN A 4 20.38 22.27 -6.79
N GLN A 5 21.21 21.22 -6.74
CA GLN A 5 21.38 20.24 -7.82
C GLN A 5 20.33 19.13 -7.67
N PHE A 6 19.73 18.71 -8.78
CA PHE A 6 18.83 17.56 -8.83
C PHE A 6 19.51 16.40 -9.58
N GLN A 7 19.36 15.19 -9.04
CA GLN A 7 19.94 13.95 -9.55
C GLN A 7 18.88 13.21 -10.37
N VAL A 8 19.26 12.73 -11.56
CA VAL A 8 18.43 11.83 -12.38
C VAL A 8 19.10 10.47 -12.35
N LEU A 9 18.38 9.44 -11.90
CA LEU A 9 18.84 8.05 -11.94
C LEU A 9 18.48 7.45 -13.31
N SER A 10 19.49 7.12 -14.13
CA SER A 10 19.31 6.24 -15.30
C SER A 10 19.52 4.79 -14.87
N VAL A 11 18.56 3.92 -15.17
CA VAL A 11 18.56 2.51 -14.72
C VAL A 11 19.37 1.59 -15.65
N ASP A 12 19.84 2.10 -16.78
CA ASP A 12 20.53 1.30 -17.79
C ASP A 12 22.05 1.48 -17.71
N ASN A 13 22.68 0.85 -16.70
CA ASN A 13 24.07 0.36 -16.66
C ASN A 13 24.63 0.39 -15.24
N LEU A 14 24.77 -0.80 -14.63
CA LEU A 14 25.36 -1.00 -13.30
C LEU A 14 26.85 -0.63 -13.22
N GLU A 15 27.53 -0.41 -14.34
CA GLU A 15 28.95 0.00 -14.38
C GLU A 15 29.14 1.53 -14.42
N THR A 16 28.07 2.32 -14.52
CA THR A 16 28.12 3.79 -14.59
C THR A 16 27.61 4.50 -13.32
N GLU A 17 27.74 3.88 -12.15
CA GLU A 17 27.30 4.46 -10.86
C GLU A 17 27.95 5.82 -10.51
N ASN A 18 29.00 6.25 -11.22
CA ASN A 18 29.71 7.51 -10.95
C ASN A 18 29.48 8.65 -11.96
N ASN A 19 28.73 8.45 -13.05
CA ASN A 19 28.47 9.53 -14.00
C ASN A 19 27.11 10.17 -13.76
N ILE A 20 27.01 10.95 -12.68
CA ILE A 20 25.89 11.86 -12.46
C ILE A 20 25.90 12.92 -13.57
N LEU A 21 24.99 12.79 -14.54
CA LEU A 21 24.75 13.79 -15.57
C LEU A 21 24.13 15.05 -14.96
N SER A 22 24.98 15.99 -14.55
CA SER A 22 24.56 17.31 -14.07
C SER A 22 24.29 18.23 -15.27
N ILE A 23 23.07 18.22 -15.77
CA ILE A 23 22.62 19.19 -16.79
C ILE A 23 22.28 20.49 -16.08
N ALA A 24 23.07 21.54 -16.34
CA ALA A 24 22.74 22.87 -15.84
C ALA A 24 21.44 23.36 -16.52
N PRO A 25 20.53 24.01 -15.77
CA PRO A 25 19.41 24.70 -16.40
C PRO A 25 19.97 25.75 -17.38
N GLY A 26 19.18 26.13 -18.39
CA GLY A 26 19.57 27.20 -19.32
C GLY A 26 20.03 28.47 -18.57
N GLU A 27 20.84 29.32 -19.21
CA GLU A 27 21.44 30.48 -18.55
C GLU A 27 20.39 31.29 -17.77
N ARG A 28 20.67 31.57 -16.48
CA ARG A 28 19.80 32.28 -15.52
C ARG A 28 18.49 31.58 -15.14
N GLN A 29 18.28 30.34 -15.57
CA GLN A 29 17.12 29.53 -15.15
C GLN A 29 17.45 28.70 -13.91
N LYS A 30 16.41 28.32 -13.16
CA LYS A 30 16.50 27.32 -12.09
C LYS A 30 15.75 26.07 -12.52
N PRO A 31 16.24 24.86 -12.22
CA PRO A 31 15.49 23.65 -12.54
C PRO A 31 14.15 23.71 -11.79
N LEU A 32 13.05 23.48 -12.51
CA LEU A 32 11.75 23.33 -11.89
C LEU A 32 11.67 21.96 -11.25
N SER A 33 11.10 21.89 -10.05
CA SER A 33 10.70 20.61 -9.48
C SER A 33 9.67 19.95 -10.40
N ILE A 34 9.68 18.61 -10.49
CA ILE A 34 8.66 17.79 -11.15
C ILE A 34 7.24 18.24 -10.78
N MET A 35 7.04 18.68 -9.53
CA MET A 35 5.75 19.13 -9.02
C MET A 35 5.36 20.55 -9.42
N CYS A 36 6.32 21.37 -9.86
CA CYS A 36 6.14 22.77 -10.24
C CYS A 36 6.08 22.99 -11.75
N ASP A 37 6.61 22.04 -12.53
CA ASP A 37 6.51 22.08 -13.97
C ASP A 37 5.12 21.59 -14.42
N ALA A 38 4.35 22.52 -14.99
CA ALA A 38 2.98 22.25 -15.43
C ALA A 38 2.92 21.19 -16.55
N THR A 39 3.99 21.07 -17.33
CA THR A 39 4.12 20.29 -18.56
C THR A 39 4.91 19.00 -18.39
N PHE A 40 5.55 18.80 -17.23
CA PHE A 40 6.44 17.65 -16.98
C PHE A 40 5.83 16.31 -17.40
N GLU A 41 4.63 15.99 -16.90
CA GLU A 41 3.97 14.71 -17.20
C GLU A 41 3.79 14.48 -18.70
N LEU A 42 3.44 15.54 -19.44
CA LEU A 42 3.20 15.51 -20.88
C LEU A 42 4.50 15.33 -21.66
N MET A 43 5.54 16.10 -21.30
CA MET A 43 6.83 16.11 -22.00
C MET A 43 7.66 14.86 -21.69
N SER A 44 7.55 14.30 -20.49
CA SER A 44 8.24 13.08 -20.10
C SER A 44 7.58 11.80 -20.65
N ASN A 45 6.33 11.88 -21.12
CA ASN A 45 5.59 10.72 -21.64
C ASN A 45 4.93 11.03 -22.99
N PRO A 46 5.69 11.39 -24.04
CA PRO A 46 5.14 11.78 -25.33
C PRO A 46 4.34 10.65 -26.00
N ASP A 47 4.72 9.39 -25.75
CA ASP A 47 4.02 8.18 -26.18
C ASP A 47 2.60 8.09 -25.58
N LYS A 48 2.42 8.51 -24.33
CA LYS A 48 1.13 8.47 -23.62
C LYS A 48 0.28 9.70 -23.92
N PHE A 49 0.92 10.82 -24.25
CA PHE A 49 0.30 12.11 -24.55
C PHE A 49 0.64 12.62 -25.96
N PRO A 50 0.17 11.96 -27.03
CA PRO A 50 0.55 12.28 -28.41
C PRO A 50 0.15 13.70 -28.84
N PHE A 51 -0.86 14.28 -28.21
CA PHE A 51 -1.32 15.65 -28.49
C PHE A 51 -0.77 16.69 -27.51
N GLY A 52 0.08 16.29 -26.54
CA GLY A 52 0.62 17.19 -25.52
C GLY A 52 -0.45 17.87 -24.65
N ARG A 53 -1.60 17.21 -24.43
CA ARG A 53 -2.76 17.74 -23.70
C ARG A 53 -3.32 16.72 -22.71
N GLY A 54 -4.01 17.20 -21.68
CA GLY A 54 -4.76 16.36 -20.74
C GLY A 54 -3.97 15.87 -19.52
N GLY A 55 -2.79 16.43 -19.24
CA GLY A 55 -2.00 16.14 -18.05
C GLY A 55 -2.67 16.69 -16.77
N PHE A 56 -2.10 16.39 -15.60
CA PHE A 56 -2.67 16.76 -14.30
C PHE A 56 -3.02 18.25 -14.18
N ASN A 57 -2.17 19.15 -14.69
CA ASN A 57 -2.35 20.59 -14.56
C ASN A 57 -3.32 21.20 -15.58
N THR A 58 -3.94 20.38 -16.45
CA THR A 58 -4.96 20.86 -17.39
C THR A 58 -6.17 21.43 -16.63
N GLU A 59 -6.67 22.58 -17.05
CA GLU A 59 -7.91 23.15 -16.52
C GLU A 59 -9.08 22.18 -16.73
N ARG A 60 -9.90 22.01 -15.69
CA ARG A 60 -11.06 21.12 -15.69
C ARG A 60 -12.20 21.78 -14.96
N ILE A 61 -13.42 21.47 -15.39
CA ILE A 61 -14.66 21.88 -14.71
C ILE A 61 -14.65 21.42 -13.24
N LYS A 62 -14.19 20.18 -13.00
CA LYS A 62 -14.04 19.61 -11.66
C LYS A 62 -12.56 19.44 -11.33
N SER A 63 -12.13 20.10 -10.26
CA SER A 63 -10.78 19.93 -9.73
C SER A 63 -10.57 18.49 -9.21
N LEU A 64 -9.41 17.91 -9.51
CA LEU A 64 -9.01 16.58 -9.11
C LEU A 64 -7.79 16.67 -8.19
N SER A 65 -7.80 15.90 -7.10
CA SER A 65 -6.57 15.67 -6.34
C SER A 65 -5.63 14.76 -7.13
N TYR A 66 -4.32 14.83 -6.85
CA TYR A 66 -3.31 13.95 -7.46
C TYR A 66 -3.70 12.47 -7.39
N ARG A 67 -4.16 11.99 -6.22
CA ARG A 67 -4.61 10.60 -6.05
C ARG A 67 -5.79 10.27 -6.95
N LYS A 68 -6.81 11.13 -7.06
CA LYS A 68 -7.98 10.87 -7.91
C LYS A 68 -7.60 10.86 -9.39
N TYR A 69 -6.77 11.81 -9.81
CA TYR A 69 -6.29 11.90 -11.19
C TYR A 69 -5.50 10.65 -11.59
N PHE A 70 -4.50 10.25 -10.80
CA PHE A 70 -3.69 9.09 -11.16
C PHE A 70 -4.42 7.77 -10.99
N ASN A 71 -5.32 7.63 -10.01
CA ASN A 71 -6.20 6.46 -9.94
C ASN A 71 -7.04 6.35 -11.21
N GLN A 72 -7.58 7.46 -11.74
CA GLN A 72 -8.32 7.42 -13.00
C GLN A 72 -7.44 6.98 -14.18
N ARG A 73 -6.15 7.36 -14.21
CA ARG A 73 -5.20 6.95 -15.25
C ARG A 73 -4.85 5.46 -15.15
N LEU A 74 -4.54 5.00 -13.94
CA LEU A 74 -4.14 3.61 -13.68
C LEU A 74 -5.31 2.62 -13.78
N LEU A 75 -6.52 3.08 -13.49
CA LEU A 75 -7.75 2.25 -13.54
C LEU A 75 -8.54 2.46 -14.84
N ASN A 76 -7.96 3.15 -15.83
CA ASN A 76 -8.60 3.35 -17.12
C ASN A 76 -8.73 2.01 -17.86
N ILE A 77 -9.72 1.90 -18.73
CA ILE A 77 -9.82 0.77 -19.67
C ILE A 77 -8.61 0.75 -20.62
N ASP A 78 -8.07 1.92 -20.93
CA ASP A 78 -6.82 2.07 -21.65
C ASP A 78 -5.62 1.84 -20.72
N GLY A 79 -4.97 0.69 -20.90
CA GLY A 79 -3.87 0.26 -20.06
C GLY A 79 -2.50 0.91 -20.36
N ARG A 80 -2.38 1.88 -21.27
CA ARG A 80 -1.08 2.48 -21.61
C ARG A 80 -0.30 3.03 -20.39
N PHE A 81 -1.01 3.42 -19.33
CA PHE A 81 -0.42 3.93 -18.09
C PHE A 81 -0.08 2.83 -17.08
N ILE A 82 -0.89 1.76 -17.02
CA ILE A 82 -0.69 0.66 -16.05
C ILE A 82 0.39 -0.31 -16.51
N PHE A 83 0.59 -0.45 -17.82
CA PHE A 83 1.59 -1.34 -18.41
C PHE A 83 3.01 -0.75 -18.40
N ASP A 84 3.14 0.55 -18.15
CA ASP A 84 4.44 1.19 -17.99
C ASP A 84 4.85 1.23 -16.52
N LEU A 85 5.83 0.39 -16.17
CA LEU A 85 6.40 0.32 -14.83
C LEU A 85 7.06 1.63 -14.40
N TYR A 86 7.72 2.34 -15.33
CA TYR A 86 8.36 3.63 -15.03
C TYR A 86 7.30 4.68 -14.70
N TYR A 87 6.19 4.68 -15.44
CA TYR A 87 5.06 5.55 -15.14
C TYR A 87 4.45 5.23 -13.76
N LEU A 88 4.36 3.97 -13.37
CA LEU A 88 3.86 3.58 -12.05
C LEU A 88 4.74 4.11 -10.90
N PHE A 89 6.05 3.95 -10.99
CA PHE A 89 6.99 4.48 -9.98
C PHE A 89 7.00 6.01 -9.96
N TYR A 90 6.92 6.64 -11.14
CA TYR A 90 6.76 8.08 -11.27
C TYR A 90 5.50 8.58 -10.54
N VAL A 91 4.35 7.92 -10.77
CA VAL A 91 3.08 8.24 -10.10
C VAL A 91 3.21 8.07 -8.59
N GLN A 92 3.80 6.97 -8.12
CA GLN A 92 4.04 6.74 -6.70
C GLN A 92 4.86 7.88 -6.09
N TYR A 93 5.99 8.22 -6.70
CA TYR A 93 6.87 9.30 -6.25
C TYR A 93 6.14 10.64 -6.15
N ILE A 94 5.38 11.04 -7.18
CA ILE A 94 4.64 12.30 -7.16
C ILE A 94 3.58 12.32 -6.06
N VAL A 95 2.79 11.25 -5.95
CA VAL A 95 1.71 11.17 -4.98
C VAL A 95 2.24 11.23 -3.55
N GLU A 96 3.33 10.50 -3.26
CA GLU A 96 4.00 10.51 -1.97
C GLU A 96 4.65 11.86 -1.67
N SER A 97 5.39 12.43 -2.63
CA SER A 97 6.02 13.75 -2.49
C SER A 97 4.99 14.85 -2.23
N LYS A 98 3.85 14.82 -2.94
CA LYS A 98 2.74 15.76 -2.71
C LYS A 98 2.14 15.59 -1.32
N GLN A 99 1.92 14.33 -0.90
CA GLN A 99 1.37 14.01 0.42
C GLN A 99 2.29 14.56 1.52
N ILE A 100 3.60 14.30 1.43
CA ILE A 100 4.62 14.80 2.35
C ILE A 100 4.59 16.33 2.41
N LEU A 101 4.55 17.00 1.26
CA LEU A 101 4.53 18.46 1.18
C LEU A 101 3.26 19.05 1.81
N ASP A 102 2.09 18.46 1.53
CA ASP A 102 0.82 18.92 2.07
C ASP A 102 0.71 18.69 3.57
N ASP A 103 1.17 17.53 4.06
CA ASP A 103 1.22 17.23 5.48
C ASP A 103 2.19 18.17 6.21
N ALA A 104 3.37 18.43 5.64
CA ALA A 104 4.34 19.37 6.19
C ALA A 104 3.77 20.79 6.26
N LYS A 105 3.12 21.26 5.18
CA LYS A 105 2.44 22.56 5.16
C LYS A 105 1.37 22.60 6.25
N SER A 106 0.46 21.64 6.28
CA SER A 106 -0.62 21.56 7.27
C SER A 106 -0.08 21.57 8.71
N PHE A 107 1.01 20.84 8.97
CA PHE A 107 1.68 20.82 10.26
C PHE A 107 2.22 22.20 10.65
N ILE A 108 2.94 22.87 9.74
CA ILE A 108 3.47 24.23 9.98
C ILE A 108 2.34 25.24 10.23
N TRP A 109 1.28 25.20 9.42
CA TRP A 109 0.12 26.08 9.56
C TRP A 109 -0.56 25.92 10.93
N ARG A 110 -0.69 24.69 11.43
CA ARG A 110 -1.29 24.40 12.75
C ARG A 110 -0.45 24.84 13.94
N GLN A 111 0.82 25.22 13.75
CA GLN A 111 1.66 25.73 14.83
C GLN A 111 1.51 27.25 15.06
N ARG A 112 0.79 27.98 14.20
CA ARG A 112 0.49 29.40 14.40
C ARG A 112 -0.84 29.54 15.17
N PRO A 113 -0.95 30.41 16.20
CA PRO A 113 -0.09 31.55 16.57
C PRO A 113 0.66 31.33 17.91
N TYR A 114 1.00 30.10 18.28
CA TYR A 114 1.74 29.86 19.52
C TYR A 114 3.24 30.15 19.30
N ASP A 115 3.83 30.93 20.21
CA ASP A 115 5.23 31.40 20.30
C ASP A 115 6.33 30.29 20.31
N SER A 116 6.00 29.07 19.89
CA SER A 116 6.86 27.89 19.85
C SER A 116 7.10 27.33 18.45
N GLY A 117 6.73 28.07 17.40
CA GLY A 117 6.87 27.62 16.01
C GLY A 117 8.33 27.53 15.54
N ILE A 118 8.68 26.47 14.81
CA ILE A 118 10.01 26.32 14.19
C ILE A 118 10.19 27.41 13.12
N THR A 119 11.15 28.31 13.31
CA THR A 119 11.49 29.32 12.29
C THR A 119 12.32 28.73 11.15
N ALA A 120 12.29 29.34 9.96
CA ALA A 120 13.11 28.90 8.84
C ALA A 120 14.63 28.93 9.14
N ALA A 121 15.07 29.86 10.01
CA ALA A 121 16.46 29.91 10.47
C ALA A 121 16.80 28.72 11.36
N GLN A 122 15.94 28.37 12.32
CA GLN A 122 16.11 27.20 13.18
C GLN A 122 16.04 25.87 12.42
N ALA A 123 15.21 25.79 11.37
CA ALA A 123 15.16 24.59 10.52
C ALA A 123 16.44 24.38 9.69
N ARG A 124 17.17 25.47 9.39
CA ARG A 124 18.45 25.43 8.67
C ARG A 124 19.65 25.18 9.57
N ASP A 125 19.56 25.43 10.88
CA ASP A 125 20.64 25.12 11.82
C ASP A 125 20.68 23.61 12.12
N PRO A 126 21.78 22.90 11.77
CA PRO A 126 21.91 21.46 12.02
C PRO A 126 21.77 21.06 13.50
N ARG A 127 22.10 21.95 14.45
CA ARG A 127 21.98 21.67 15.89
C ARG A 127 20.53 21.67 16.32
N CYS A 128 19.77 22.69 15.91
CA CYS A 128 18.33 22.77 16.16
C CYS A 128 17.61 21.60 15.49
N LEU A 129 17.99 21.24 14.25
CA LEU A 129 17.40 20.10 13.55
C LEU A 129 17.63 18.78 14.30
N LYS A 130 18.85 18.51 14.80
CA LYS A 130 19.13 17.31 15.62
C LYS A 130 18.25 17.26 16.87
N GLU A 131 18.08 18.38 17.56
CA GLU A 131 17.19 18.47 18.73
C GLU A 131 15.71 18.26 18.36
N TYR A 132 15.26 18.75 17.20
CA TYR A 132 13.89 18.51 16.72
C TYR A 132 13.65 17.07 16.29
N VAL A 133 14.65 16.41 15.72
CA VAL A 133 14.59 14.98 15.40
C VAL A 133 14.54 14.17 16.70
N ARG A 134 15.39 14.47 17.69
CA ARG A 134 15.39 13.81 19.01
C ARG A 134 14.07 13.96 19.76
N LYS A 135 13.38 15.09 19.60
CA LYS A 135 12.08 15.38 20.25
C LYS A 135 10.88 14.95 19.40
N ASP A 136 11.11 14.17 18.34
CA ASP A 136 10.09 13.70 17.39
C ASP A 136 9.27 14.83 16.73
N LYS A 137 9.76 16.07 16.76
CA LYS A 137 9.08 17.24 16.19
C LYS A 137 9.31 17.36 14.68
N ALA A 138 10.47 16.90 14.21
CA ALA A 138 10.89 17.07 12.82
C ALA A 138 10.11 16.21 11.82
N TYR A 139 9.56 15.07 12.24
CA TYR A 139 8.95 14.10 11.33
C TYR A 139 7.50 13.75 11.68
N ARG A 140 6.94 14.34 12.74
CA ARG A 140 5.55 14.09 13.21
C ARG A 140 4.47 14.32 12.15
N PHE A 141 4.75 15.19 11.18
CA PHE A 141 3.84 15.44 10.06
C PHE A 141 3.68 14.23 9.13
N MET A 142 4.65 13.31 9.11
CA MET A 142 4.65 12.13 8.23
C MET A 142 3.70 11.01 8.69
N LYS A 143 2.87 11.21 9.72
CA LYS A 143 1.93 10.19 10.22
C LYS A 143 0.96 9.62 9.16
N ASN A 144 0.70 10.34 8.07
CA ASN A 144 -0.16 9.90 6.97
C ASN A 144 0.64 9.24 5.82
N VAL A 145 1.97 9.25 5.90
CA VAL A 145 2.87 8.60 4.94
C VAL A 145 3.07 7.17 5.39
N ARG A 146 2.46 6.23 4.66
CA ARG A 146 2.59 4.79 4.93
C ARG A 146 4.07 4.39 4.92
N GLY A 147 4.46 3.51 5.85
CA GLY A 147 5.85 3.08 5.98
C GLY A 147 6.75 4.02 6.78
N SER A 148 6.32 5.25 7.10
CA SER A 148 7.10 6.14 7.96
C SER A 148 7.13 5.67 9.42
N PRO A 149 8.18 5.99 10.20
CA PRO A 149 8.23 5.67 11.63
C PRO A 149 7.00 6.19 12.40
N THR A 150 6.54 7.40 12.11
CA THR A 150 5.34 7.99 12.73
C THR A 150 4.04 7.31 12.34
N TYR A 151 3.96 6.78 11.13
CA TYR A 151 2.81 5.98 10.70
C TYR A 151 2.74 4.68 11.52
N TYR A 152 3.86 3.96 11.63
CA TYR A 152 3.91 2.73 12.42
C TYR A 152 3.69 2.99 13.92
N GLN A 153 4.23 4.08 14.46
CA GLN A 153 3.97 4.49 15.84
C GLN A 153 2.47 4.72 16.07
N LYS A 154 1.79 5.41 15.14
CA LYS A 154 0.34 5.60 15.22
C LYS A 154 -0.40 4.25 15.19
N THR A 155 -0.12 3.39 14.21
CA THR A 155 -0.77 2.07 14.09
C THR A 155 -0.54 1.22 15.33
N PHE A 156 0.66 1.27 15.91
CA PHE A 156 1.00 0.59 17.15
C PHE A 156 0.18 1.13 18.34
N TYR A 157 0.05 2.45 18.48
CA TYR A 157 -0.79 3.04 19.52
C TYR A 157 -2.28 2.75 19.34
N ASP A 158 -2.78 2.73 18.12
CA ASP A 158 -4.16 2.34 17.82
C ASP A 158 -4.39 0.87 18.27
N LEU A 159 -3.46 -0.04 17.96
CA LEU A 159 -3.53 -1.44 18.40
C LEU A 159 -3.42 -1.58 19.93
N LEU A 160 -2.54 -0.83 20.60
CA LEU A 160 -2.45 -0.82 22.06
C LEU A 160 -3.73 -0.30 22.71
N ALA A 161 -4.39 0.70 22.11
CA ALA A 161 -5.67 1.21 22.58
C ALA A 161 -6.76 0.14 22.46
N MET A 162 -6.78 -0.62 21.35
CA MET A 162 -7.68 -1.77 21.20
C MET A 162 -7.44 -2.82 22.27
N VAL A 163 -6.18 -3.23 22.50
CA VAL A 163 -5.83 -4.19 23.56
C VAL A 163 -6.24 -3.69 24.94
N ARG A 164 -6.04 -2.40 25.23
CA ARG A 164 -6.46 -1.79 26.51
C ARG A 164 -7.98 -1.80 26.70
N GLN A 165 -8.75 -1.60 25.63
CA GLN A 165 -10.21 -1.47 25.69
C GLN A 165 -10.95 -2.81 25.59
N LEU A 166 -10.43 -3.73 24.78
CA LEU A 166 -11.04 -5.01 24.44
C LEU A 166 -10.40 -6.19 25.19
N GLY A 167 -9.19 -6.00 25.74
CA GLY A 167 -8.38 -7.06 26.32
C GLY A 167 -7.48 -7.75 25.30
N THR A 168 -6.91 -8.89 25.68
CA THR A 168 -6.07 -9.71 24.80
C THR A 168 -6.90 -10.23 23.61
N PRO A 169 -6.42 -10.13 22.36
CA PRO A 169 -7.11 -10.70 21.20
C PRO A 169 -7.25 -12.21 21.34
N ASN A 170 -8.37 -12.75 20.85
CA ASN A 170 -8.68 -14.18 20.94
C ASN A 170 -7.97 -14.99 19.85
N TRP A 171 -7.89 -14.42 18.63
CA TRP A 171 -7.31 -15.11 17.48
C TRP A 171 -6.21 -14.27 16.85
N PHE A 172 -5.12 -14.94 16.48
CA PHE A 172 -4.10 -14.42 15.58
C PHE A 172 -3.93 -15.40 14.43
N PHE A 173 -3.99 -14.92 13.20
CA PHE A 173 -3.69 -15.72 12.02
C PHE A 173 -3.11 -14.86 10.91
N THR A 174 -2.42 -15.50 9.98
CA THR A 174 -1.89 -14.86 8.78
C THR A 174 -2.55 -15.47 7.56
N VAL A 175 -3.04 -14.64 6.65
CA VAL A 175 -3.48 -15.09 5.32
C VAL A 175 -2.50 -14.59 4.26
N SER A 176 -2.03 -15.51 3.42
CA SER A 176 -1.10 -15.21 2.34
C SER A 176 -1.80 -15.32 1.00
N ALA A 177 -1.46 -14.44 0.06
CA ALA A 177 -1.97 -14.54 -1.30
C ALA A 177 -1.37 -15.76 -1.99
N ALA A 178 -2.24 -16.65 -2.49
CA ALA A 178 -1.87 -17.71 -3.43
C ALA A 178 -2.25 -17.29 -4.86
N ASP A 179 -1.79 -16.10 -5.25
CA ASP A 179 -2.13 -15.42 -6.51
C ASP A 179 -1.93 -16.28 -7.76
N LEU A 180 -0.85 -17.07 -7.82
CA LEU A 180 -0.58 -18.00 -8.92
C LEU A 180 -1.54 -19.22 -8.96
N ARG A 181 -2.28 -19.48 -7.88
CA ARG A 181 -3.22 -20.61 -7.79
C ARG A 181 -4.68 -20.18 -7.93
N TRP A 182 -4.97 -18.89 -8.06
CA TRP A 182 -6.33 -18.35 -8.15
C TRP A 182 -6.82 -18.27 -9.60
N PRO A 183 -7.71 -19.19 -10.05
CA PRO A 183 -8.16 -19.19 -11.44
C PRO A 183 -8.90 -17.90 -11.82
N ASP A 184 -9.66 -17.36 -10.86
CA ASP A 184 -10.37 -16.09 -10.96
C ASP A 184 -9.41 -14.92 -11.23
N LEU A 185 -8.28 -14.84 -10.54
CA LEU A 185 -7.28 -13.79 -10.79
C LEU A 185 -6.68 -13.91 -12.20
N ILE A 186 -6.24 -15.11 -12.57
CA ILE A 186 -5.62 -15.35 -13.88
C ILE A 186 -6.60 -15.02 -15.00
N GLN A 187 -7.87 -15.42 -14.87
CA GLN A 187 -8.91 -15.08 -15.84
C GLN A 187 -9.18 -13.58 -15.91
N VAL A 188 -9.27 -12.89 -14.76
CA VAL A 188 -9.49 -11.44 -14.72
C VAL A 188 -8.37 -10.68 -15.43
N ILE A 189 -7.11 -11.09 -15.25
CA ILE A 189 -5.99 -10.48 -15.96
C ILE A 189 -6.03 -10.85 -17.44
N ALA A 190 -6.19 -12.13 -17.78
CA ALA A 190 -6.22 -12.61 -19.16
C ALA A 190 -7.28 -11.91 -20.02
N ARG A 191 -8.48 -11.67 -19.46
CA ARG A 191 -9.58 -10.98 -20.15
C ARG A 191 -9.21 -9.56 -20.57
N GLN A 192 -8.32 -8.88 -19.85
CA GLN A 192 -7.84 -7.53 -20.21
C GLN A 192 -6.98 -7.55 -21.48
N TYR A 193 -6.43 -8.72 -21.83
CA TYR A 193 -5.66 -8.96 -23.05
C TYR A 193 -6.45 -9.80 -24.06
N CYS A 194 -7.79 -9.76 -23.99
CA CYS A 194 -8.70 -10.50 -24.87
C CYS A 194 -8.47 -12.03 -24.86
N LYS A 195 -7.92 -12.58 -23.78
CA LYS A 195 -7.76 -14.03 -23.58
C LYS A 195 -8.82 -14.52 -22.60
N PHE A 196 -9.50 -15.60 -22.97
CA PHE A 196 -10.56 -16.20 -22.16
C PHE A 196 -10.13 -17.63 -21.81
N TYR A 197 -9.94 -17.88 -20.51
CA TYR A 197 -9.60 -19.20 -19.99
C TYR A 197 -10.76 -19.76 -19.16
N THR A 198 -10.98 -21.07 -19.23
CA THR A 198 -11.78 -21.82 -18.26
C THR A 198 -10.94 -22.18 -17.04
N ASP A 199 -11.56 -22.59 -15.94
CA ASP A 199 -10.86 -23.04 -14.73
C ASP A 199 -9.88 -24.20 -15.01
N GLU A 200 -10.30 -25.17 -15.84
CA GLU A 200 -9.45 -26.29 -16.27
C GLU A 200 -8.25 -25.81 -17.09
N GLN A 201 -8.46 -24.87 -18.01
CA GLN A 201 -7.38 -24.31 -18.81
C GLN A 201 -6.37 -23.57 -17.92
N VAL A 202 -6.83 -22.82 -16.92
CA VAL A 202 -5.90 -22.15 -15.98
C VAL A 202 -5.10 -23.16 -15.15
N LYS A 203 -5.73 -24.25 -14.70
CA LYS A 203 -5.03 -25.31 -13.96
C LYS A 203 -3.94 -25.98 -14.79
N ASN A 204 -4.16 -26.10 -16.10
CA ASN A 204 -3.21 -26.69 -17.04
C ASN A 204 -2.08 -25.73 -17.46
N LEU A 205 -2.14 -24.45 -17.10
CA LEU A 205 -1.05 -23.51 -17.38
C LEU A 205 0.20 -23.85 -16.56
N SER A 206 1.36 -23.71 -17.19
CA SER A 206 2.65 -23.84 -16.51
C SER A 206 2.81 -22.79 -15.40
N PHE A 207 3.77 -23.01 -14.52
CA PHE A 207 4.11 -22.04 -13.47
C PHE A 207 4.59 -20.72 -14.10
N GLU A 208 5.38 -20.81 -15.17
CA GLU A 208 5.95 -19.68 -15.90
C GLU A 208 4.86 -18.85 -16.58
N GLU A 209 3.87 -19.49 -17.18
CA GLU A 209 2.72 -18.81 -17.82
C GLU A 209 1.88 -18.05 -16.81
N ARG A 210 1.61 -18.65 -15.64
CA ARG A 210 0.88 -18.00 -14.55
C ARG A 210 1.67 -16.82 -13.98
N CYS A 211 2.97 -17.00 -13.78
CA CYS A 211 3.87 -15.92 -13.38
C CYS A 211 3.87 -14.77 -14.38
N TYR A 212 3.94 -15.08 -15.68
CA TYR A 212 3.88 -14.09 -16.74
C TYR A 212 2.57 -13.29 -16.68
N LEU A 213 1.42 -13.97 -16.60
CA LEU A 213 0.11 -13.32 -16.53
C LEU A 213 -0.02 -12.41 -15.30
N VAL A 214 0.39 -12.85 -14.11
CA VAL A 214 0.34 -11.98 -12.91
C VAL A 214 1.26 -10.77 -13.04
N LYS A 215 2.47 -10.94 -13.59
CA LYS A 215 3.42 -9.85 -13.82
C LYS A 215 2.96 -8.85 -14.87
N GLN A 216 2.12 -9.25 -15.82
CA GLN A 216 1.57 -8.35 -16.84
C GLN A 216 0.70 -7.24 -16.21
N ASN A 217 0.00 -7.52 -15.11
CA ASN A 217 -0.77 -6.51 -14.40
C ASN A 217 -0.67 -6.66 -12.85
N PRO A 218 0.40 -6.13 -12.24
CA PRO A 218 0.60 -6.23 -10.79
C PRO A 218 -0.44 -5.44 -9.99
N ILE A 219 -1.04 -4.39 -10.58
CA ILE A 219 -2.09 -3.61 -9.91
C ILE A 219 -3.38 -4.42 -9.82
N ALA A 220 -3.75 -5.16 -10.87
CA ALA A 220 -4.89 -6.06 -10.83
C ALA A 220 -4.68 -7.16 -9.77
N ALA A 221 -3.49 -7.74 -9.69
CA ALA A 221 -3.15 -8.73 -8.66
C ALA A 221 -3.27 -8.15 -7.24
N ALA A 222 -2.69 -6.98 -6.97
CA ALA A 222 -2.77 -6.33 -5.66
C ALA A 222 -4.22 -5.95 -5.28
N ARG A 223 -5.01 -5.44 -6.23
CA ARG A 223 -6.43 -5.12 -6.02
C ARG A 223 -7.26 -6.36 -5.75
N HIS A 224 -6.96 -7.46 -6.42
CA HIS A 224 -7.66 -8.72 -6.25
C HIS A 224 -7.41 -9.32 -4.87
N PHE A 225 -6.15 -9.31 -4.40
CA PHE A 225 -5.84 -9.67 -3.02
C PHE A 225 -6.63 -8.80 -2.02
N HIS A 226 -6.60 -7.49 -2.20
CA HIS A 226 -7.33 -6.56 -1.33
C HIS A 226 -8.85 -6.81 -1.34
N TYR A 227 -9.41 -7.15 -2.50
CA TYR A 227 -10.82 -7.53 -2.64
C TYR A 227 -11.13 -8.80 -1.85
N ARG A 228 -10.35 -9.87 -2.02
CA ARG A 228 -10.55 -11.14 -1.28
C ARG A 228 -10.38 -10.95 0.22
N LEU A 229 -9.41 -10.14 0.65
CA LEU A 229 -9.22 -9.80 2.06
C LEU A 229 -10.44 -9.04 2.61
N ASN A 230 -10.99 -8.08 1.86
CA ASN A 230 -12.20 -7.39 2.27
C ASN A 230 -13.41 -8.33 2.34
N CYS A 231 -13.57 -9.27 1.40
CA CYS A 231 -14.63 -10.27 1.48
C CYS A 231 -14.47 -11.17 2.71
N LEU A 232 -13.25 -11.58 3.04
CA LEU A 232 -12.98 -12.35 4.25
C LEU A 232 -13.48 -11.60 5.50
N PHE A 233 -13.15 -10.31 5.63
CA PHE A 233 -13.52 -9.54 6.82
C PHE A 233 -14.96 -9.04 6.84
N ASN A 234 -15.47 -8.55 5.72
CA ASN A 234 -16.77 -7.87 5.66
C ASN A 234 -17.94 -8.79 5.29
N ASP A 235 -17.66 -9.94 4.67
CA ASP A 235 -18.69 -10.87 4.23
C ASP A 235 -18.63 -12.18 5.01
N PHE A 236 -17.44 -12.80 5.16
CA PHE A 236 -17.30 -14.10 5.81
C PHE A 236 -17.25 -14.02 7.34
N LEU A 237 -16.32 -13.25 7.91
CA LEU A 237 -16.12 -13.16 9.36
C LEU A 237 -17.27 -12.48 10.11
N THR A 238 -17.99 -11.57 9.44
CA THR A 238 -19.19 -10.88 9.94
C THR A 238 -20.49 -11.60 9.55
N SER A 239 -20.42 -12.72 8.82
CA SER A 239 -21.61 -13.47 8.44
C SER A 239 -22.37 -14.02 9.65
N SER A 240 -23.65 -14.31 9.46
CA SER A 240 -24.48 -14.98 10.47
C SER A 240 -24.00 -16.38 10.84
N ALA A 241 -23.09 -16.97 10.04
CA ALA A 241 -22.47 -18.25 10.36
C ALA A 241 -21.50 -18.15 11.55
N ASN A 242 -21.01 -16.95 11.90
CA ASN A 242 -20.12 -16.68 13.03
C ASN A 242 -18.96 -17.69 13.09
N PRO A 243 -18.09 -17.75 12.06
CA PRO A 243 -17.11 -18.82 11.89
C PRO A 243 -16.14 -18.97 13.07
N PHE A 244 -15.83 -17.87 13.77
CA PHE A 244 -15.02 -17.85 14.99
C PHE A 244 -15.80 -17.33 16.21
N GLY A 245 -17.14 -17.30 16.13
CA GLY A 245 -18.00 -16.56 17.05
C GLY A 245 -18.39 -15.18 16.50
N VAL A 246 -19.08 -14.38 17.32
CA VAL A 246 -19.52 -13.03 16.92
C VAL A 246 -18.33 -12.09 16.96
N LEU A 247 -17.91 -11.61 15.80
CA LEU A 247 -16.79 -10.68 15.67
C LEU A 247 -17.12 -9.35 16.37
N GLN A 248 -16.32 -8.96 17.36
CA GLN A 248 -16.44 -7.68 18.04
C GLN A 248 -15.60 -6.60 17.35
N ASP A 249 -14.33 -6.89 17.08
CA ASP A 249 -13.41 -5.99 16.40
C ASP A 249 -12.23 -6.78 15.81
N TYR A 250 -11.45 -6.14 14.93
CA TYR A 250 -10.28 -6.75 14.32
C TYR A 250 -9.23 -5.71 13.93
N ALA A 251 -7.97 -6.14 13.86
CA ALA A 251 -6.91 -5.34 13.26
C ALA A 251 -6.15 -6.15 12.21
N VAL A 252 -5.82 -5.50 11.09
CA VAL A 252 -5.10 -6.11 9.98
C VAL A 252 -3.88 -5.28 9.62
N ARG A 253 -2.74 -5.95 9.45
CA ARG A 253 -1.53 -5.38 8.87
C ARG A 253 -1.15 -6.15 7.62
N VAL A 254 -1.20 -5.48 6.48
CA VAL A 254 -0.71 -6.04 5.20
C VAL A 254 0.79 -5.77 5.08
N GLU A 255 1.54 -6.81 4.73
CA GLU A 255 2.98 -6.79 4.51
C GLU A 255 3.30 -7.44 3.16
N PHE A 256 4.38 -7.01 2.53
CA PHE A 256 4.91 -7.62 1.31
C PHE A 256 6.27 -8.24 1.67
N GLN A 257 6.43 -9.54 1.42
CA GLN A 257 7.72 -10.23 1.63
C GLN A 257 8.50 -10.25 0.31
N LEU A 258 9.75 -10.70 0.38
CA LEU A 258 10.68 -10.75 -0.75
C LEU A 258 10.15 -11.48 -1.99
N CYS A 259 9.21 -12.41 -1.84
CA CYS A 259 8.57 -13.13 -2.97
C CYS A 259 7.48 -12.34 -3.70
N GLY A 260 7.16 -11.12 -3.27
CA GLY A 260 6.28 -10.18 -3.97
C GLY A 260 4.78 -10.30 -3.68
N SER A 261 4.31 -11.47 -3.23
CA SER A 261 2.90 -11.65 -2.85
C SER A 261 2.61 -11.05 -1.46
N PRO A 262 1.44 -10.41 -1.26
CA PRO A 262 1.07 -9.82 0.02
C PRO A 262 0.59 -10.86 1.04
N HIS A 263 0.83 -10.56 2.31
CA HIS A 263 0.31 -11.28 3.48
C HIS A 263 -0.43 -10.31 4.37
N ALA A 264 -1.50 -10.76 4.98
CA ALA A 264 -2.21 -10.01 6.00
C ALA A 264 -2.08 -10.73 7.34
N HIS A 265 -1.45 -10.04 8.29
CA HIS A 265 -1.43 -10.44 9.70
C HIS A 265 -2.69 -9.91 10.36
N CYS A 266 -3.45 -10.79 10.98
CA CYS A 266 -4.79 -10.51 11.45
C CYS A 266 -4.91 -10.84 12.94
N VAL A 267 -5.51 -9.94 13.71
CA VAL A 267 -5.95 -10.20 15.08
C VAL A 267 -7.44 -9.96 15.19
N LEU A 268 -8.15 -10.84 15.90
CA LEU A 268 -9.60 -10.74 16.12
C LEU A 268 -9.94 -10.69 17.61
N TRP A 269 -10.98 -9.93 17.94
CA TRP A 269 -11.68 -9.98 19.22
C TRP A 269 -13.08 -10.53 18.99
N ILE A 270 -13.43 -11.56 19.76
CA ILE A 270 -14.72 -12.25 19.68
C ILE A 270 -15.53 -11.87 20.91
N LYS A 271 -16.79 -11.50 20.67
CA LYS A 271 -17.71 -11.14 21.73
C LYS A 271 -17.99 -12.36 22.61
N ASP A 272 -17.97 -12.16 23.92
CA ASP A 272 -18.28 -13.17 24.95
C ASP A 272 -17.35 -14.41 24.91
N ALA A 273 -16.17 -14.30 24.29
CA ALA A 273 -15.15 -15.33 24.34
C ALA A 273 -14.49 -15.43 25.73
N PRO A 274 -14.04 -16.62 26.15
CA PRO A 274 -13.43 -16.82 27.47
C PRO A 274 -12.14 -16.01 27.59
N LYS A 275 -11.90 -15.48 28.80
CA LYS A 275 -10.73 -14.68 29.14
C LYS A 275 -9.68 -15.53 29.81
N PHE A 276 -8.54 -15.65 29.12
CA PHE A 276 -7.37 -16.40 29.59
C PHE A 276 -6.97 -16.02 31.03
N GLY A 277 -6.96 -17.01 31.92
CA GLY A 277 -6.54 -16.86 33.33
C GLY A 277 -7.54 -16.11 34.22
N VAL A 278 -8.75 -15.85 33.75
CA VAL A 278 -9.86 -15.28 34.53
C VAL A 278 -11.02 -16.26 34.58
N ASP A 279 -11.41 -16.80 33.43
CA ASP A 279 -12.44 -17.82 33.34
C ASP A 279 -11.88 -19.21 33.70
N PRO A 280 -12.74 -20.18 34.07
CA PRO A 280 -12.32 -21.55 34.30
C PRO A 280 -11.68 -22.16 33.05
N GLU A 281 -10.60 -22.93 33.25
CA GLU A 281 -9.84 -23.54 32.15
C GLU A 281 -10.73 -24.42 31.25
N GLU A 282 -11.76 -25.07 31.81
CA GLU A 282 -12.68 -25.90 31.03
C GLU A 282 -13.37 -25.11 29.91
N LYS A 283 -13.76 -23.86 30.17
CA LYS A 283 -14.38 -23.00 29.14
C LYS A 283 -13.39 -22.60 28.06
N GLU A 284 -12.13 -22.42 28.41
CA GLU A 284 -11.07 -22.11 27.46
C GLU A 284 -10.83 -23.31 26.53
N PHE A 285 -10.73 -24.52 27.09
CA PHE A 285 -10.57 -25.75 26.32
C PHE A 285 -11.78 -26.02 25.41
N GLU A 286 -13.00 -25.91 25.93
CA GLU A 286 -14.22 -26.06 25.12
C GLU A 286 -14.28 -25.07 23.95
N PHE A 287 -13.86 -23.83 24.18
CA PHE A 287 -13.80 -22.82 23.13
C PHE A 287 -12.74 -23.17 22.07
N ILE A 288 -11.55 -23.59 22.47
CA ILE A 288 -10.48 -23.98 21.54
C ILE A 288 -10.89 -25.21 20.73
N ASP A 289 -11.37 -26.28 21.39
CA ASP A 289 -11.75 -27.55 20.75
C ASP A 289 -12.92 -27.41 19.77
N LYS A 290 -13.76 -26.38 19.95
CA LYS A 290 -14.83 -26.06 19.02
C LYS A 290 -14.32 -25.56 17.65
N TYR A 291 -13.21 -24.83 17.62
CA TYR A 291 -12.73 -24.13 16.42
C TYR A 291 -11.42 -24.69 15.87
N ILE A 292 -10.57 -25.29 16.71
CA ILE A 292 -9.29 -25.88 16.33
C ILE A 292 -9.36 -27.38 16.52
N SER A 293 -8.94 -28.13 15.50
CA SER A 293 -8.75 -29.57 15.59
C SER A 293 -7.48 -29.96 14.84
N CYS A 294 -6.73 -30.89 15.41
CA CYS A 294 -5.58 -31.54 14.75
C CYS A 294 -5.97 -32.86 14.09
N LYS A 295 -7.25 -33.22 14.06
CA LYS A 295 -7.72 -34.42 13.36
C LYS A 295 -7.62 -34.18 11.86
N LEU A 296 -6.89 -35.04 11.14
CA LEU A 296 -7.00 -35.07 9.69
C LEU A 296 -8.45 -35.49 9.34
N PRO A 297 -9.19 -34.67 8.59
CA PRO A 297 -10.45 -35.13 8.01
C PRO A 297 -10.17 -36.25 7.03
N SER A 298 -11.14 -37.14 6.82
CA SER A 298 -11.02 -38.17 5.79
C SER A 298 -10.99 -37.53 4.39
N GLU A 299 -10.44 -38.23 3.39
CA GLU A 299 -10.46 -37.78 1.98
C GLU A 299 -11.87 -37.45 1.48
N GLU A 300 -12.89 -38.13 2.01
CA GLU A 300 -14.31 -37.89 1.68
C GLU A 300 -14.85 -36.59 2.30
N GLU A 301 -14.40 -36.23 3.51
CA GLU A 301 -14.84 -35.05 4.24
C GLU A 301 -14.15 -33.76 3.78
N CYS A 302 -12.88 -33.84 3.38
CA CYS A 302 -12.14 -32.69 2.89
C CYS A 302 -11.12 -33.04 1.79
N PRO A 303 -11.57 -33.22 0.53
CA PRO A 303 -10.70 -33.60 -0.59
C PRO A 303 -9.66 -32.53 -0.99
N LEU A 304 -9.66 -31.36 -0.34
CA LEU A 304 -8.77 -30.23 -0.64
C LEU A 304 -7.54 -30.15 0.29
N LEU A 305 -7.44 -30.99 1.32
CA LEU A 305 -6.34 -30.92 2.30
C LEU A 305 -5.06 -31.65 1.87
N GLU A 306 -5.09 -32.48 0.83
CA GLU A 306 -3.93 -33.26 0.34
C GLU A 306 -3.28 -32.74 -0.96
N HIS A 307 -3.52 -31.48 -1.34
CA HIS A 307 -2.96 -30.87 -2.58
C HIS A 307 -2.25 -29.52 -2.38
#